data_AF-A0A419YED8-F1
#
_entry.id   AF-A0A419YED8-F1
#
_cell.length_a   1.000
_cell.length_b   1.000
_cell.length_c   1.000
_cell.angle_alpha   90.00
_cell.angle_beta   90.00
_cell.angle_gamma   90.00
#
_symmetry.space_group_name_H-M   'P 1'
#
loop_
_entity.id
_entity.type
_entity.pdbx_description
1 polymer ?
#
loop_
_entity_poly.entity_id
_entity_poly.type
_entity_poly.pdbx_seq_one_letter_code
_entity_poly.pdbx_strand_id
1 'polypeptide(L)'
;MTDPSDHRYPVKGEVAAFRGVRYPARAAAGRWPAVDLLPSPGFAPPEGVAPHLAADGSIAGYPVPPEQLEAWYAVRWTFRWRGELFECTDRTGTTMSGDYLGDDLEFARAHLKRRIIGYRGAFPLDEVTDPTEHREDLLAPRLALVRRLAEADHFRPGAYAVLHGTTHRAAAAVDPSGAVALVGPDGAQRAAAPGQLDAWYLVGWTFQWQGGPFAAVGTVEGRIKGVYTGGSWGFADSNQLDQEPAPDGVHQQYTVEADLDSVTDLQQHRTDLLAAHR
;
A
#
# COMPACT_ATOMS: atom_id res chain seq x y z
N MET A 1 35.18 -19.68 1.15
CA MET A 1 33.84 -19.30 0.70
C MET A 1 33.14 -18.76 1.92
N THR A 2 33.30 -17.46 2.14
CA THR A 2 33.03 -16.75 3.38
C THR A 2 31.95 -15.72 3.05
N ASP A 3 30.77 -15.90 3.62
CA ASP A 3 29.64 -15.00 3.49
C ASP A 3 30.01 -13.64 4.13
N PRO A 4 30.09 -12.53 3.37
CA PRO A 4 30.52 -11.23 3.91
C PRO A 4 29.40 -10.46 4.62
N SER A 5 28.21 -11.04 4.79
CA SER A 5 27.04 -10.32 5.32
C SER A 5 26.29 -11.10 6.40
N ASP A 6 27.03 -11.84 7.22
CA ASP A 6 26.55 -12.53 8.42
C ASP A 6 26.09 -11.49 9.47
N HIS A 7 24.87 -10.95 9.32
CA HIS A 7 24.11 -10.31 10.39
C HIS A 7 23.70 -11.41 11.36
N ARG A 8 24.69 -11.99 12.05
CA ARG A 8 24.52 -13.21 12.84
C ARG A 8 23.67 -12.98 14.10
N TYR A 9 23.23 -11.75 14.38
CA TYR A 9 22.59 -11.37 15.65
C TYR A 9 21.68 -10.14 15.57
N PRO A 10 20.75 -9.97 16.53
CA PRO A 10 19.44 -9.41 16.25
C PRO A 10 19.30 -7.91 16.47
N VAL A 11 18.84 -7.20 15.46
CA VAL A 11 18.31 -5.84 15.63
C VAL A 11 16.87 -5.85 15.11
N LYS A 12 15.96 -5.24 15.87
CA LYS A 12 14.59 -5.01 15.44
C LYS A 12 14.60 -4.14 14.19
N GLY A 13 13.84 -4.51 13.17
CA GLY A 13 13.79 -3.72 11.94
C GLY A 13 13.02 -4.42 10.83
N GLU A 14 12.85 -3.74 9.72
CA GLU A 14 12.24 -4.30 8.52
C GLU A 14 13.32 -4.69 7.52
N VAL A 15 13.17 -5.85 6.89
CA VAL A 15 14.12 -6.40 5.94
C VAL A 15 13.38 -6.81 4.67
N ALA A 16 13.90 -6.42 3.52
CA ALA A 16 13.37 -6.85 2.22
C ALA A 16 14.44 -7.63 1.44
N ALA A 17 13.99 -8.65 0.71
CA ALA A 17 14.81 -9.40 -0.24
C ALA A 17 14.49 -8.93 -1.66
N PHE A 18 15.54 -8.55 -2.40
CA PHE A 18 15.46 -8.09 -3.78
C PHE A 18 16.61 -8.72 -4.58
N ARG A 19 16.27 -9.50 -5.62
CA ARG A 19 17.23 -10.21 -6.48
C ARG A 19 18.23 -11.07 -5.68
N GLY A 20 17.73 -11.81 -4.70
CA GLY A 20 18.53 -12.67 -3.83
C GLY A 20 19.36 -11.96 -2.76
N VAL A 21 19.33 -10.61 -2.69
CA VAL A 21 20.07 -9.82 -1.69
C VAL A 21 19.11 -9.24 -0.65
N ARG A 22 19.51 -9.26 0.63
CA ARG A 22 18.73 -8.68 1.72
C ARG A 22 19.19 -7.27 2.03
N TYR A 23 18.22 -6.37 2.17
CA TYR A 23 18.45 -4.97 2.51
C TYR A 23 17.62 -4.60 3.75
N PRO A 24 18.12 -3.73 4.64
CA PRO A 24 17.25 -3.00 5.54
C PRO A 24 16.23 -2.23 4.70
N ALA A 25 14.98 -2.25 5.13
CA ALA A 25 13.88 -1.70 4.35
C ALA A 25 12.97 -0.84 5.21
N ARG A 26 12.11 -0.08 4.55
CA ARG A 26 10.93 0.55 5.16
C ARG A 26 9.88 0.86 4.10
N ALA A 27 8.65 1.13 4.50
CA ALA A 27 7.67 1.76 3.61
C ALA A 27 8.23 3.10 3.06
N ALA A 28 8.16 3.29 1.73
CA ALA A 28 8.65 4.51 1.11
C ALA A 28 7.69 5.68 1.38
N ALA A 29 8.13 6.63 2.21
CA ALA A 29 7.31 7.77 2.62
C ALA A 29 6.88 8.60 1.40
N GLY A 30 5.58 8.85 1.26
CA GLY A 30 5.01 9.62 0.14
C GLY A 30 5.10 8.93 -1.23
N ARG A 31 5.57 7.67 -1.30
CA ARG A 31 5.75 6.91 -2.55
C ARG A 31 5.02 5.58 -2.51
N TRP A 32 3.88 5.55 -1.81
CA TRP A 32 3.01 4.38 -1.76
C TRP A 32 2.68 3.90 -3.19
N PRO A 33 2.76 2.58 -3.49
CA PRO A 33 2.97 1.46 -2.57
C PRO A 33 4.43 1.04 -2.33
N ALA A 34 5.42 1.75 -2.88
CA ALA A 34 6.82 1.35 -2.90
C ALA A 34 7.43 1.13 -1.50
N VAL A 35 8.49 0.32 -1.49
CA VAL A 35 9.34 0.01 -0.34
C VAL A 35 10.72 0.60 -0.62
N ASP A 36 11.26 1.38 0.32
CA ASP A 36 12.62 1.89 0.22
C ASP A 36 13.59 0.83 0.72
N LEU A 37 14.50 0.37 -0.14
CA LEU A 37 15.69 -0.35 0.29
C LEU A 37 16.70 0.68 0.81
N LEU A 38 17.13 0.56 2.05
CA LEU A 38 17.95 1.56 2.71
C LEU A 38 19.45 1.33 2.42
N PRO A 39 20.23 2.41 2.21
CA PRO A 39 21.68 2.28 2.10
C PRO A 39 22.23 1.75 3.43
N SER A 40 23.10 0.74 3.35
CA SER A 40 23.80 0.18 4.50
C SER A 40 25.32 0.17 4.24
N PRO A 41 26.17 0.58 5.19
CA PRO A 41 27.61 0.59 5.01
C PRO A 41 28.14 -0.78 4.57
N GLY A 42 28.92 -0.82 3.50
CA GLY A 42 29.50 -2.05 2.96
C GLY A 42 28.60 -2.85 2.01
N PHE A 43 27.35 -2.42 1.78
CA PHE A 43 26.46 -3.02 0.79
C PHE A 43 26.45 -2.20 -0.51
N ALA A 44 26.51 -2.90 -1.64
CA ALA A 44 26.35 -2.27 -2.94
C ALA A 44 24.91 -1.77 -3.12
N PRO A 45 24.71 -0.66 -3.85
CA PRO A 45 23.38 -0.23 -4.26
C PRO A 45 22.62 -1.36 -4.99
N PRO A 46 21.30 -1.47 -4.83
CA PRO A 46 20.49 -2.42 -5.58
C PRO A 46 20.60 -2.14 -7.08
N GLU A 47 21.00 -3.15 -7.85
CA GLU A 47 21.30 -3.00 -9.27
C GLU A 47 20.07 -2.58 -10.08
N GLY A 48 20.22 -1.55 -10.91
CA GLY A 48 19.17 -1.06 -11.80
C GLY A 48 18.05 -0.29 -11.10
N VAL A 49 18.20 0.07 -9.82
CA VAL A 49 17.25 0.91 -9.09
C VAL A 49 17.84 2.30 -8.89
N ALA A 50 17.13 3.34 -9.34
CA ALA A 50 17.56 4.72 -9.16
C ALA A 50 17.42 5.16 -7.69
N PRO A 51 18.40 5.91 -7.14
CA PRO A 51 18.29 6.41 -5.77
C PRO A 51 17.21 7.48 -5.64
N HIS A 52 16.51 7.46 -4.51
CA HIS A 52 15.69 8.55 -4.03
C HIS A 52 16.54 9.43 -3.09
N LEU A 53 16.58 10.74 -3.37
CA LEU A 53 17.34 11.69 -2.57
C LEU A 53 16.47 12.36 -1.50
N ALA A 54 17.06 12.60 -0.33
CA ALA A 54 16.52 13.47 0.70
C ALA A 54 16.67 14.95 0.32
N ALA A 55 16.05 15.84 1.09
CA ALA A 55 16.10 17.28 0.85
C ALA A 55 17.52 17.88 0.91
N ASP A 56 18.44 17.23 1.62
CA ASP A 56 19.85 17.61 1.73
C ASP A 56 20.73 17.03 0.60
N GLY A 57 20.13 16.32 -0.37
CA GLY A 57 20.83 15.68 -1.48
C GLY A 57 21.46 14.32 -1.14
N SER A 58 21.35 13.84 0.10
CA SER A 58 21.79 12.50 0.48
C SER A 58 20.85 11.42 -0.05
N ILE A 59 21.32 10.18 -0.17
CA ILE A 59 20.48 9.05 -0.62
C ILE A 59 19.56 8.63 0.54
N ALA A 60 18.26 8.87 0.40
CA ALA A 60 17.23 8.49 1.36
C ALA A 60 16.85 6.99 1.27
N GLY A 61 17.04 6.39 0.11
CA GLY A 61 16.68 5.00 -0.17
C GLY A 61 16.65 4.68 -1.66
N TYR A 62 16.34 3.43 -1.99
CA TYR A 62 16.14 2.94 -3.35
C TYR A 62 14.71 2.39 -3.44
N PRO A 63 13.75 3.14 -4.01
CA PRO A 63 12.36 2.75 -4.01
C PRO A 63 12.13 1.59 -4.99
N VAL A 64 11.53 0.51 -4.49
CA VAL A 64 11.19 -0.68 -5.27
C VAL A 64 9.69 -1.00 -5.12
N PRO A 65 8.97 -1.29 -6.22
CA PRO A 65 7.59 -1.75 -6.15
C PRO A 65 7.50 -3.09 -5.40
N PRO A 66 6.48 -3.32 -4.55
CA PRO A 66 6.34 -4.57 -3.80
C PRO A 66 6.37 -5.84 -4.68
N GLU A 67 5.90 -5.76 -5.93
CA GLU A 67 5.84 -6.88 -6.88
C GLU A 67 7.21 -7.37 -7.32
N GLN A 68 8.26 -6.55 -7.15
CA GLN A 68 9.64 -6.92 -7.48
C GLN A 68 10.41 -7.49 -6.28
N LEU A 69 9.81 -7.48 -5.08
CA LEU A 69 10.42 -8.04 -3.88
C LEU A 69 10.14 -9.54 -3.79
N GLU A 70 11.16 -10.29 -3.36
CA GLU A 70 11.03 -11.71 -3.06
C GLU A 70 10.47 -11.94 -1.65
N ALA A 71 10.74 -11.02 -0.73
CA ALA A 71 10.22 -11.00 0.62
C ALA A 71 10.30 -9.59 1.21
N TRP A 72 9.42 -9.27 2.16
CA TRP A 72 9.54 -8.12 3.05
C TRP A 72 8.90 -8.47 4.39
N TYR A 73 9.65 -8.36 5.47
CA TYR A 73 9.18 -8.77 6.79
C TYR A 73 9.75 -7.88 7.89
N ALA A 74 8.94 -7.67 8.94
CA ALA A 74 9.43 -7.13 10.20
C ALA A 74 10.11 -8.26 10.97
N VAL A 75 11.30 -7.97 11.48
CA VAL A 75 12.10 -8.85 12.31
C VAL A 75 12.06 -8.32 13.72
N ARG A 76 11.70 -9.20 14.65
CA ARG A 76 11.94 -9.00 16.09
C ARG A 76 12.63 -10.24 16.63
N TRP A 77 13.36 -10.08 17.70
CA TRP A 77 14.05 -11.20 18.32
C TRP A 77 13.76 -11.26 19.80
N THR A 78 13.73 -12.47 20.31
CA THR A 78 13.67 -12.73 21.75
C THR A 78 14.90 -13.48 22.19
N PHE A 79 15.28 -13.33 23.44
CA PHE A 79 16.39 -14.07 24.04
C PHE A 79 16.12 -14.31 25.52
N ARG A 80 16.95 -15.16 26.14
CA ARG A 80 16.92 -15.42 27.57
C ARG A 80 18.17 -14.92 28.27
N TRP A 81 17.98 -14.39 29.47
CA TRP A 81 19.06 -14.07 30.39
C TRP A 81 18.67 -14.53 31.79
N ARG A 82 19.51 -15.38 32.40
CA ARG A 82 19.23 -16.06 33.68
C ARG A 82 17.88 -16.80 33.74
N GLY A 83 17.47 -17.38 32.61
CA GLY A 83 16.20 -18.12 32.46
C GLY A 83 15.00 -17.26 32.06
N GLU A 84 15.10 -15.94 32.19
CA GLU A 84 14.03 -14.98 31.96
C GLU A 84 13.98 -14.48 30.51
N LEU A 85 12.78 -14.22 29.98
CA LEU A 85 12.56 -13.89 28.57
C LEU A 85 12.55 -12.38 28.30
N PHE A 86 13.20 -11.97 27.22
CA PHE A 86 13.31 -10.58 26.80
C PHE A 86 13.04 -10.42 25.29
N GLU A 87 12.43 -9.29 24.89
CA GLU A 87 12.44 -8.80 23.51
C GLU A 87 13.70 -7.97 23.28
N CYS A 88 14.49 -8.31 22.27
CA CYS A 88 15.68 -7.54 21.88
C CYS A 88 15.28 -6.16 21.34
N THR A 89 15.90 -5.13 21.90
CA THR A 89 15.68 -3.73 21.52
C THR A 89 16.89 -3.11 20.86
N ASP A 90 18.09 -3.52 21.24
CA ASP A 90 19.34 -2.98 20.71
C ASP A 90 20.51 -3.93 21.00
N ARG A 91 21.59 -3.78 20.24
CA ARG A 91 22.88 -4.43 20.49
C ARG A 91 24.01 -3.45 20.17
N THR A 92 24.88 -3.24 21.14
CA THR A 92 26.07 -2.41 20.96
C THR A 92 27.31 -3.17 21.41
N GLY A 93 28.19 -3.50 20.46
CA GLY A 93 29.41 -4.27 20.76
C GLY A 93 29.10 -5.63 21.38
N THR A 94 29.54 -5.82 22.63
CA THR A 94 29.35 -7.04 23.44
C THR A 94 28.14 -6.97 24.38
N THR A 95 27.28 -5.96 24.24
CA THR A 95 26.10 -5.76 25.09
C THR A 95 24.83 -5.87 24.27
N MET A 96 23.84 -6.60 24.80
CA MET A 96 22.49 -6.71 24.26
C MET A 96 21.49 -6.06 25.21
N SER A 97 20.55 -5.27 24.71
CA SER A 97 19.50 -4.66 25.51
C SER A 97 18.14 -5.24 25.14
N GLY A 98 17.27 -5.42 26.13
CA GLY A 98 15.93 -5.95 25.88
C GLY A 98 14.88 -5.54 26.89
N ASP A 99 13.66 -5.45 26.41
CA ASP A 99 12.46 -5.23 27.24
C ASP A 99 12.02 -6.58 27.82
N TYR A 100 11.70 -6.59 29.11
CA TYR A 100 11.33 -7.79 29.84
C TYR A 100 9.95 -8.27 29.44
N LEU A 101 9.85 -9.55 29.09
CA LEU A 101 8.60 -10.21 28.69
C LEU A 101 8.09 -11.22 29.74
N GLY A 102 8.85 -11.45 30.81
CA GLY A 102 8.44 -12.35 31.90
C GLY A 102 7.50 -11.67 32.90
N ASP A 103 7.04 -12.46 33.86
CA ASP A 103 6.06 -12.08 34.88
C ASP A 103 6.65 -12.05 36.31
N ASP A 104 7.92 -12.42 36.50
CA ASP A 104 8.61 -12.34 37.80
C ASP A 104 9.01 -10.89 38.13
N LEU A 105 8.15 -10.24 38.92
CA LEU A 105 8.36 -8.88 39.41
C LEU A 105 9.50 -8.74 40.41
N GLU A 106 9.84 -9.78 41.17
CA GLU A 106 10.94 -9.73 42.13
C GLU A 106 12.26 -9.72 41.38
N PHE A 107 12.41 -10.64 40.42
CA PHE A 107 13.53 -10.64 39.48
C PHE A 107 13.65 -9.29 38.76
N ALA A 108 12.55 -8.78 38.20
CA ALA A 108 12.56 -7.54 37.45
C ALA A 108 13.01 -6.33 38.30
N ARG A 109 12.57 -6.27 39.56
CA ARG A 109 12.99 -5.21 40.50
C ARG A 109 14.44 -5.33 40.94
N ALA A 110 14.94 -6.56 41.08
CA ALA A 110 16.30 -6.82 41.53
C ALA A 110 17.35 -6.55 40.43
N HIS A 111 17.02 -6.84 39.18
CA HIS A 111 18.02 -6.89 38.10
C HIS A 111 17.80 -5.89 36.97
N LEU A 112 16.61 -5.29 36.85
CA LEU A 112 16.25 -4.49 35.68
C LEU A 112 15.92 -3.04 36.04
N LYS A 113 16.03 -2.17 35.05
CA LYS A 113 15.64 -0.77 35.17
C LYS A 113 14.16 -0.60 34.85
N ARG A 114 13.39 -0.06 35.80
CA ARG A 114 11.99 0.28 35.58
C ARG A 114 11.84 1.39 34.53
N ARG A 115 10.87 1.23 33.63
CA ARG A 115 10.44 2.23 32.63
C ARG A 115 9.01 2.68 32.90
N ILE A 116 8.52 3.63 32.11
CA ILE A 116 7.10 4.05 32.15
C ILE A 116 6.21 2.84 31.85
N ILE A 117 6.62 2.02 30.88
CA ILE A 117 5.97 0.76 30.52
C ILE A 117 7.01 -0.35 30.73
N GLY A 118 6.79 -1.20 31.73
CA GLY A 118 7.61 -2.40 31.96
C GLY A 118 9.02 -2.16 32.53
N TYR A 119 9.89 -3.14 32.29
CA TYR A 119 11.28 -3.21 32.76
C TYR A 119 12.21 -3.46 31.58
N ARG A 120 13.41 -2.89 31.61
CA ARG A 120 14.43 -3.06 30.57
C ARG A 120 15.78 -3.37 31.19
N GLY A 121 16.54 -4.25 30.55
CA GLY A 121 17.92 -4.56 30.95
C GLY A 121 18.92 -4.41 29.81
N ALA A 122 20.19 -4.44 30.19
CA ALA A 122 21.34 -4.51 29.30
C ALA A 122 22.25 -5.62 29.82
N PHE A 123 22.62 -6.55 28.96
CA PHE A 123 23.18 -7.85 29.30
C PHE A 123 24.46 -8.11 28.50
N PRO A 124 25.50 -8.68 29.11
CA PRO A 124 26.64 -9.21 28.37
C PRO A 124 26.19 -10.28 27.38
N LEU A 125 26.66 -10.20 26.14
CA LEU A 125 26.22 -11.09 25.06
C LEU A 125 26.54 -12.56 25.34
N ASP A 126 27.63 -12.85 26.03
CA ASP A 126 28.07 -14.19 26.43
C ASP A 126 27.18 -14.83 27.51
N GLU A 127 26.37 -14.03 28.21
CA GLU A 127 25.36 -14.52 29.16
C GLU A 127 23.98 -14.71 28.52
N VAL A 128 23.79 -14.25 27.29
CA VAL A 128 22.52 -14.37 26.57
C VAL A 128 22.40 -15.76 25.94
N THR A 129 21.22 -16.36 26.11
CA THR A 129 20.89 -17.70 25.64
C THR A 129 19.62 -17.70 24.79
N ASP A 130 19.39 -18.77 24.04
CA ASP A 130 18.17 -19.01 23.24
C ASP A 130 17.71 -17.85 22.33
N PRO A 131 18.59 -17.22 21.52
CA PRO A 131 18.16 -16.17 20.60
C PRO A 131 17.23 -16.76 19.54
N THR A 132 16.00 -16.25 19.49
CA THR A 132 14.96 -16.69 18.54
C THR A 132 14.51 -15.52 17.69
N GLU A 133 14.58 -15.69 16.36
CA GLU A 133 14.06 -14.73 15.39
C GLU A 133 12.56 -14.96 15.16
N HIS A 134 11.79 -13.88 15.18
CA HIS A 134 10.39 -13.87 14.79
C HIS A 134 10.24 -12.98 13.57
N ARG A 135 9.55 -13.49 12.55
CA ARG A 135 9.27 -12.77 11.31
C ARG A 135 7.79 -12.54 11.16
N GLU A 136 7.42 -11.31 10.85
CA GLU A 136 6.07 -10.92 10.45
C GLU A 136 6.11 -10.51 8.99
N ASP A 137 5.30 -11.15 8.15
CA ASP A 137 5.23 -10.87 6.73
C ASP A 137 4.55 -9.52 6.48
N LEU A 138 5.29 -8.59 5.87
CA LEU A 138 4.80 -7.28 5.45
C LEU A 138 4.49 -7.24 3.95
N LEU A 139 5.04 -8.18 3.17
CA LEU A 139 4.87 -8.23 1.73
C LEU A 139 3.49 -8.73 1.34
N ALA A 140 3.02 -9.85 1.89
CA ALA A 140 1.74 -10.42 1.49
C ALA A 140 0.55 -9.48 1.76
N PRO A 141 0.43 -8.83 2.94
CA PRO A 141 -0.60 -7.83 3.17
C PRO A 141 -0.50 -6.65 2.20
N ARG A 142 0.72 -6.25 1.84
CA ARG A 142 0.97 -5.13 0.91
C ARG A 142 0.59 -5.48 -0.52
N LEU A 143 0.96 -6.66 -1.01
CA LEU A 143 0.56 -7.16 -2.33
C LEU A 143 -0.95 -7.35 -2.41
N ALA A 144 -1.57 -7.87 -1.35
CA ALA A 144 -3.02 -7.97 -1.27
C ALA A 144 -3.70 -6.59 -1.30
N LEU A 145 -3.09 -5.57 -0.68
CA LEU A 145 -3.58 -4.19 -0.75
C LEU A 145 -3.38 -3.56 -2.14
N VAL A 146 -2.21 -3.75 -2.77
CA VAL A 146 -1.96 -3.24 -4.14
C VAL A 146 -2.89 -3.92 -5.14
N ARG A 147 -3.07 -5.23 -5.03
CA ARG A 147 -4.05 -5.97 -5.83
C ARG A 147 -5.45 -5.41 -5.62
N ARG A 148 -5.87 -5.25 -4.36
CA ARG A 148 -7.16 -4.63 -4.03
C ARG A 148 -7.27 -3.21 -4.58
N LEU A 149 -6.18 -2.43 -4.63
CA LEU A 149 -6.16 -1.06 -5.17
C LEU A 149 -6.13 -1.01 -6.70
N ALA A 150 -5.50 -1.98 -7.36
CA ALA A 150 -5.67 -2.19 -8.80
C ALA A 150 -7.11 -2.62 -9.13
N GLU A 151 -7.73 -3.40 -8.24
CA GLU A 151 -9.17 -3.68 -8.22
C GLU A 151 -10.00 -2.47 -7.73
N ALA A 152 -9.38 -1.36 -7.30
CA ALA A 152 -10.05 -0.18 -6.75
C ALA A 152 -10.09 1.00 -7.76
N ASP A 153 -9.10 1.10 -8.65
CA ASP A 153 -9.25 1.88 -9.90
C ASP A 153 -10.30 1.25 -10.85
N HIS A 154 -10.78 0.04 -10.53
CA HIS A 154 -11.89 -0.66 -11.20
C HIS A 154 -13.23 0.09 -11.11
N PHE A 155 -13.51 0.73 -9.97
CA PHE A 155 -14.79 1.42 -9.73
C PHE A 155 -14.81 2.85 -10.25
N ARG A 156 -13.66 3.34 -10.73
CA ARG A 156 -13.59 4.66 -11.33
C ARG A 156 -14.31 4.62 -12.68
N PRO A 157 -15.28 5.52 -12.93
CA PRO A 157 -15.88 5.62 -14.24
C PRO A 157 -14.81 5.87 -15.31
N GLY A 158 -14.89 5.12 -16.41
CA GLY A 158 -13.89 5.14 -17.47
C GLY A 158 -14.48 4.86 -18.84
N ALA A 159 -13.90 5.45 -19.87
CA ALA A 159 -14.23 5.13 -21.25
C ALA A 159 -13.25 4.10 -21.81
N TYR A 160 -13.79 3.17 -22.60
CA TYR A 160 -13.04 2.09 -23.23
C TYR A 160 -13.49 1.95 -24.67
N ALA A 161 -12.55 1.57 -25.53
CA ALA A 161 -12.84 1.26 -26.92
C ALA A 161 -12.15 -0.04 -27.35
N VAL A 162 -12.76 -0.75 -28.29
CA VAL A 162 -12.18 -1.93 -28.91
C VAL A 162 -11.74 -1.54 -30.31
N LEU A 163 -10.46 -1.73 -30.62
CA LEU A 163 -9.87 -1.48 -31.93
C LEU A 163 -9.20 -2.77 -32.40
N HIS A 164 -9.69 -3.35 -33.50
CA HIS A 164 -9.20 -4.61 -34.05
C HIS A 164 -9.18 -5.75 -33.00
N GLY A 165 -10.26 -5.85 -32.22
CA GLY A 165 -10.41 -6.86 -31.16
C GLY A 165 -9.59 -6.62 -29.89
N THR A 166 -8.83 -5.53 -29.79
CA THR A 166 -8.06 -5.16 -28.59
C THR A 166 -8.76 -4.06 -27.81
N THR A 167 -8.95 -4.24 -26.49
CA THR A 167 -9.53 -3.22 -25.62
C THR A 167 -8.48 -2.19 -25.19
N HIS A 168 -8.82 -0.92 -25.35
CA HIS A 168 -8.02 0.25 -24.99
C HIS A 168 -8.79 1.11 -23.99
N ARG A 169 -8.06 1.81 -23.10
CA ARG A 169 -8.64 2.95 -22.40
C ARG A 169 -8.84 4.06 -23.43
N ALA A 170 -10.00 4.70 -23.41
CA ALA A 170 -10.38 5.68 -24.41
C ALA A 170 -10.73 7.03 -23.77
N ALA A 171 -10.78 8.08 -24.58
CA ALA A 171 -11.51 9.29 -24.25
C ALA A 171 -13.02 9.03 -24.30
N ALA A 172 -13.78 9.75 -23.47
CA ALA A 172 -15.24 9.69 -23.43
C ALA A 172 -15.92 10.52 -24.54
N ALA A 173 -15.13 11.33 -25.27
CA ALA A 173 -15.58 12.15 -26.38
C ALA A 173 -14.54 12.14 -27.50
N VAL A 174 -14.97 12.49 -28.71
CA VAL A 174 -14.06 12.76 -29.82
C VAL A 174 -13.35 14.11 -29.63
N ASP A 175 -12.14 14.21 -30.14
CA ASP A 175 -11.39 15.46 -30.21
C ASP A 175 -11.93 16.37 -31.35
N PRO A 176 -11.41 17.60 -31.53
CA PRO A 176 -11.86 18.50 -32.60
C PRO A 176 -11.67 17.97 -34.03
N SER A 177 -10.83 16.95 -34.22
CA SER A 177 -10.65 16.27 -35.52
C SER A 177 -11.64 15.12 -35.75
N GLY A 178 -12.45 14.80 -34.73
CA GLY A 178 -13.40 13.69 -34.76
C GLY A 178 -12.78 12.34 -34.36
N ALA A 179 -11.59 12.33 -33.77
CA ALA A 179 -10.90 11.12 -33.37
C ALA A 179 -11.04 10.84 -31.86
N VAL A 180 -11.08 9.56 -31.49
CA VAL A 180 -11.06 9.08 -30.11
C VAL A 180 -9.62 8.78 -29.72
N ALA A 181 -9.13 9.45 -28.67
CA ALA A 181 -7.82 9.14 -28.10
C ALA A 181 -7.87 7.80 -27.35
N LEU A 182 -6.89 6.94 -27.61
CA LEU A 182 -6.75 5.59 -27.07
C LEU A 182 -5.41 5.45 -26.36
N VAL A 183 -5.40 4.72 -25.26
CA VAL A 183 -4.20 4.29 -24.54
C VAL A 183 -4.16 2.77 -24.54
N GLY A 184 -3.12 2.22 -25.15
CA GLY A 184 -2.83 0.79 -25.19
C GLY A 184 -2.42 0.24 -23.81
N PRO A 185 -2.50 -1.09 -23.64
CA PRO A 185 -2.06 -1.75 -22.42
C PRO A 185 -0.55 -1.59 -22.13
N ASP A 186 0.25 -1.28 -23.16
CA ASP A 186 1.67 -0.91 -23.10
C ASP A 186 1.89 0.58 -22.81
N GLY A 187 0.83 1.36 -22.63
CA GLY A 187 0.87 2.82 -22.46
C GLY A 187 0.99 3.59 -23.78
N ALA A 188 1.02 2.93 -24.94
CA ALA A 188 1.11 3.61 -26.22
C ALA A 188 -0.15 4.42 -26.52
N GLN A 189 0.02 5.69 -26.88
CA GLN A 189 -1.09 6.57 -27.26
C GLN A 189 -1.39 6.44 -28.76
N ARG A 190 -2.68 6.35 -29.09
CA ARG A 190 -3.18 6.26 -30.48
C ARG A 190 -4.45 7.10 -30.61
N ALA A 191 -4.84 7.38 -31.84
CA ALA A 191 -6.12 8.01 -32.15
C ALA A 191 -6.83 7.18 -33.23
N ALA A 192 -8.15 7.03 -33.12
CA ALA A 192 -8.96 6.31 -34.08
C ALA A 192 -10.30 7.02 -34.30
N ALA A 193 -10.78 7.07 -35.54
CA ALA A 193 -12.13 7.56 -35.81
C ALA A 193 -13.17 6.56 -35.26
N PRO A 194 -14.35 7.01 -34.80
CA PRO A 194 -15.39 6.11 -34.28
C PRO A 194 -15.74 4.96 -35.23
N GLY A 195 -15.76 5.19 -36.55
CA GLY A 195 -16.03 4.16 -37.55
C GLY A 195 -14.97 3.04 -37.65
N GLN A 196 -13.79 3.22 -37.04
CA GLN A 196 -12.74 2.21 -36.97
C GLN A 196 -12.82 1.36 -35.70
N LEU A 197 -13.65 1.75 -34.73
CA LEU A 197 -13.80 1.07 -33.44
C LEU A 197 -14.86 -0.03 -33.55
N ASP A 198 -14.54 -1.21 -33.03
CA ASP A 198 -15.47 -2.33 -32.90
C ASP A 198 -16.49 -2.07 -31.77
N ALA A 199 -16.08 -1.31 -30.74
CA ALA A 199 -16.94 -0.83 -29.67
C ALA A 199 -16.36 0.43 -29.03
N TRP A 200 -17.20 1.29 -28.47
CA TRP A 200 -16.78 2.44 -27.65
C TRP A 200 -17.83 2.67 -26.57
N TYR A 201 -17.45 2.65 -25.31
CA TYR A 201 -18.40 2.65 -24.20
C TYR A 201 -17.83 3.23 -22.92
N LEU A 202 -18.73 3.76 -22.08
CA LEU A 202 -18.45 4.10 -20.69
C LEU A 202 -18.74 2.91 -19.80
N VAL A 203 -17.90 2.72 -18.79
CA VAL A 203 -18.15 1.85 -17.65
C VAL A 203 -18.30 2.75 -16.43
N GLY A 204 -19.33 2.50 -15.63
CA GLY A 204 -19.55 3.11 -14.33
C GLY A 204 -20.09 2.08 -13.35
N TRP A 205 -20.16 2.43 -12.06
CA TRP A 205 -20.60 1.52 -11.03
C TRP A 205 -21.58 2.18 -10.07
N THR A 206 -22.51 1.42 -9.54
CA THR A 206 -23.43 1.86 -8.48
C THR A 206 -23.43 0.86 -7.34
N PHE A 207 -23.75 1.32 -6.14
CA PHE A 207 -23.94 0.47 -4.95
C PHE A 207 -24.95 1.08 -3.98
N GLN A 208 -25.34 0.30 -2.97
CA GLN A 208 -26.16 0.72 -1.84
C GLN A 208 -25.31 0.71 -0.57
N TRP A 209 -25.49 1.70 0.30
CA TRP A 209 -24.87 1.75 1.62
C TRP A 209 -25.85 2.34 2.63
N GLN A 210 -26.07 1.66 3.77
CA GLN A 210 -27.06 2.03 4.79
C GLN A 210 -28.48 2.25 4.22
N GLY A 211 -28.83 1.57 3.13
CA GLY A 211 -30.13 1.71 2.45
C GLY A 211 -30.26 2.91 1.50
N GLY A 212 -29.17 3.64 1.24
CA GLY A 212 -29.13 4.72 0.25
C GLY A 212 -28.32 4.38 -0.99
N PRO A 213 -28.69 4.91 -2.18
CA PRO A 213 -27.99 4.63 -3.43
C PRO A 213 -26.80 5.57 -3.68
N PHE A 214 -25.73 5.02 -4.25
CA PHE A 214 -24.50 5.73 -4.58
C PHE A 214 -23.99 5.34 -5.98
N ALA A 215 -23.38 6.31 -6.67
CA ALA A 215 -22.55 6.09 -7.84
C ALA A 215 -21.08 6.06 -7.41
N ALA A 216 -20.35 5.00 -7.74
CA ALA A 216 -18.94 4.91 -7.38
C ALA A 216 -18.10 5.87 -8.22
N VAL A 217 -17.18 6.57 -7.57
CA VAL A 217 -16.26 7.53 -8.22
C VAL A 217 -14.79 7.11 -8.10
N GLY A 218 -14.55 5.95 -7.52
CA GLY A 218 -13.23 5.36 -7.30
C GLY A 218 -13.12 4.86 -5.86
N THR A 219 -11.90 4.89 -5.34
CA THR A 219 -11.59 4.40 -4.01
C THR A 219 -10.57 5.27 -3.30
N VAL A 220 -10.69 5.38 -1.98
CA VAL A 220 -9.78 6.13 -1.10
C VAL A 220 -9.37 5.22 0.04
N GLU A 221 -8.07 5.08 0.28
CA GLU A 221 -7.51 4.26 1.37
C GLU A 221 -8.05 2.80 1.45
N GLY A 222 -8.43 2.23 0.31
CA GLY A 222 -9.00 0.87 0.23
C GLY A 222 -10.51 0.77 0.44
N ARG A 223 -11.19 1.90 0.60
CA ARG A 223 -12.66 2.05 0.69
C ARG A 223 -13.25 2.47 -0.65
N ILE A 224 -14.49 2.09 -0.92
CA ILE A 224 -15.23 2.59 -2.09
C ILE A 224 -15.72 4.00 -1.81
N LYS A 225 -15.34 4.94 -2.68
CA LYS A 225 -15.84 6.31 -2.64
C LYS A 225 -17.05 6.42 -3.55
N GLY A 226 -18.17 6.87 -3.00
CA GLY A 226 -19.43 7.04 -3.72
C GLY A 226 -19.98 8.44 -3.62
N VAL A 227 -20.67 8.88 -4.68
CA VAL A 227 -21.52 10.08 -4.68
C VAL A 227 -22.97 9.63 -4.48
N TYR A 228 -23.66 10.22 -3.52
CA TYR A 228 -25.04 9.90 -3.20
C TYR A 228 -25.99 10.35 -4.31
N THR A 229 -26.84 9.43 -4.79
CA THR A 229 -27.78 9.68 -5.89
C THR A 229 -29.24 9.69 -5.45
N GLY A 230 -29.52 9.49 -4.16
CA GLY A 230 -30.89 9.28 -3.65
C GLY A 230 -31.72 10.54 -3.40
N GLY A 231 -31.13 11.74 -3.51
CA GLY A 231 -31.85 13.02 -3.46
C GLY A 231 -32.50 13.41 -2.12
N SER A 232 -32.54 12.51 -1.13
CA SER A 232 -33.08 12.81 0.21
C SER A 232 -32.04 13.49 1.10
N TRP A 233 -32.27 14.75 1.46
CA TRP A 233 -31.44 15.48 2.43
C TRP A 233 -31.46 14.81 3.81
N GLY A 234 -32.62 14.31 4.25
CA GLY A 234 -32.73 13.65 5.55
C GLY A 234 -31.87 12.39 5.66
N PHE A 235 -31.66 11.67 4.56
CA PHE A 235 -30.73 10.54 4.51
C PHE A 235 -29.27 11.00 4.61
N ALA A 236 -28.90 12.03 3.83
CA ALA A 236 -27.55 12.57 3.83
C ALA A 236 -27.14 13.11 5.21
N ASP A 237 -28.06 13.82 5.87
CA ASP A 237 -27.87 14.34 7.22
C ASP A 237 -27.84 13.22 8.27
N SER A 238 -28.78 12.28 8.24
CA SER A 238 -28.84 11.19 9.24
C SER A 238 -27.59 10.29 9.22
N ASN A 239 -26.97 10.12 8.06
CA ASN A 239 -25.75 9.32 7.90
C ASN A 239 -24.47 10.16 7.87
N GLN A 240 -24.58 11.48 8.10
CA GLN A 240 -23.46 12.42 8.14
C GLN A 240 -22.55 12.29 6.91
N LEU A 241 -23.14 12.29 5.72
CA LEU A 241 -22.37 12.25 4.47
C LEU A 241 -21.49 13.48 4.32
N ASP A 242 -20.32 13.29 3.75
CA ASP A 242 -19.40 14.39 3.49
C ASP A 242 -19.95 15.30 2.40
N GLN A 243 -19.83 16.60 2.59
CA GLN A 243 -20.24 17.58 1.59
C GLN A 243 -19.01 18.07 0.83
N GLU A 244 -18.95 17.75 -0.46
CA GLU A 244 -17.83 18.09 -1.34
C GLU A 244 -18.30 18.96 -2.52
N PRO A 245 -17.44 19.85 -3.06
CA PRO A 245 -17.70 20.48 -4.34
C PRO A 245 -17.81 19.44 -5.45
N ALA A 246 -18.86 19.54 -6.26
CA ALA A 246 -18.99 18.76 -7.48
C ALA A 246 -17.91 19.18 -8.50
N PRO A 247 -17.60 18.33 -9.51
CA PRO A 247 -16.59 18.64 -10.52
C PRO A 247 -16.82 19.93 -11.32
N ASP A 248 -18.07 20.41 -11.36
CA ASP A 248 -18.43 21.68 -12.02
C ASP A 248 -18.09 22.92 -11.16
N GLY A 249 -17.71 22.74 -9.90
CA GLY A 249 -17.37 23.81 -8.96
C GLY A 249 -18.55 24.69 -8.53
N VAL A 250 -19.78 24.35 -8.94
CA VAL A 250 -21.00 25.14 -8.69
C VAL A 250 -21.92 24.42 -7.71
N HIS A 251 -22.04 23.10 -7.84
CA HIS A 251 -22.93 22.30 -7.00
C HIS A 251 -22.16 21.64 -5.86
N GLN A 252 -22.87 21.37 -4.77
CA GLN A 252 -22.38 20.48 -3.71
C GLN A 252 -22.91 19.08 -3.97
N GLN A 253 -22.06 18.09 -3.74
CA GLN A 253 -22.43 16.68 -3.75
C GLN A 253 -22.18 16.08 -2.38
N TYR A 254 -22.97 15.04 -2.05
CA TYR A 254 -22.78 14.28 -0.83
C TYR A 254 -22.03 13.00 -1.14
N THR A 255 -20.95 12.73 -0.42
CA THR A 255 -20.06 11.60 -0.64
C THR A 255 -19.98 10.70 0.57
N VAL A 256 -19.53 9.47 0.33
CA VAL A 256 -19.21 8.49 1.36
C VAL A 256 -17.93 7.76 0.99
N GLU A 257 -17.16 7.39 2.01
CA GLU A 257 -16.13 6.36 1.92
C GLU A 257 -16.58 5.15 2.73
N ALA A 258 -16.98 4.09 2.03
CA ALA A 258 -17.53 2.89 2.64
C ALA A 258 -16.56 1.70 2.52
N ASP A 259 -16.48 0.86 3.54
CA ASP A 259 -15.76 -0.40 3.43
C ASP A 259 -16.49 -1.31 2.42
N LEU A 260 -15.74 -2.01 1.57
CA LEU A 260 -16.31 -2.82 0.46
C LEU A 260 -17.24 -3.95 0.94
N ASP A 261 -17.04 -4.45 2.16
CA ASP A 261 -17.90 -5.46 2.80
C ASP A 261 -19.18 -4.86 3.40
N SER A 262 -19.27 -3.53 3.51
CA SER A 262 -20.44 -2.81 4.02
C SER A 262 -21.42 -2.34 2.93
N VAL A 263 -21.05 -2.49 1.65
CA VAL A 263 -21.90 -2.09 0.52
C VAL A 263 -22.65 -3.27 -0.07
N THR A 264 -23.88 -3.03 -0.55
CA THR A 264 -24.71 -4.03 -1.24
C THR A 264 -25.05 -3.57 -2.65
N ASP A 265 -25.58 -4.47 -3.49
CA ASP A 265 -26.05 -4.16 -4.85
C ASP A 265 -24.99 -3.44 -5.72
N LEU A 266 -23.72 -3.82 -5.55
CA LEU A 266 -22.62 -3.30 -6.36
C LEU A 266 -22.75 -3.82 -7.80
N GLN A 267 -23.06 -2.93 -8.73
CA GLN A 267 -23.35 -3.28 -10.13
C GLN A 267 -22.52 -2.43 -11.08
N GLN A 268 -22.02 -3.08 -12.13
CA GLN A 268 -21.38 -2.43 -13.26
C GLN A 268 -22.42 -2.03 -14.31
N HIS A 269 -22.31 -0.80 -14.80
CA HIS A 269 -23.12 -0.27 -15.88
C HIS A 269 -22.25 0.03 -17.09
N ARG A 270 -22.76 -0.30 -18.27
CA ARG A 270 -22.12 0.00 -19.55
C ARG A 270 -23.03 0.88 -20.40
N THR A 271 -22.51 2.02 -20.85
CA THR A 271 -23.21 2.92 -21.77
C THR A 271 -22.47 2.93 -23.11
N ASP A 272 -23.15 2.55 -24.18
CA ASP A 272 -22.57 2.58 -25.52
C ASP A 272 -22.45 4.03 -26.02
N LEU A 273 -21.24 4.42 -26.41
CA LEU A 273 -20.93 5.73 -27.00
C LEU A 273 -20.94 5.66 -28.53
N LEU A 274 -20.67 4.49 -29.12
CA LEU A 274 -20.58 4.34 -30.57
C LEU A 274 -21.92 4.59 -31.26
N ALA A 275 -23.02 4.20 -30.62
CA ALA A 275 -24.38 4.38 -31.13
C ALA A 275 -24.77 5.86 -31.34
N ALA A 276 -24.16 6.80 -30.61
CA ALA A 276 -24.42 8.23 -30.74
C ALA A 276 -23.67 8.88 -31.93
N HIS A 277 -22.78 8.14 -32.58
CA HIS A 277 -21.87 8.65 -33.62
C HIS A 277 -21.96 7.84 -34.94
N ARG A 278 -23.03 7.07 -35.11
CA ARG A 278 -23.37 6.38 -36.37
C ARG A 278 -24.42 7.14 -37.16
#